data_AF-A0A2V9D275-F1
#
_entry.id   AF-A0A2V9D275-F1
#
_cell.length_a   1.000
_cell.length_b   1.000
_cell.length_c   1.000
_cell.angle_alpha   90.00
_cell.angle_beta   90.00
_cell.angle_gamma   90.00
#
_symmetry.space_group_name_H-M   'P 1'
#
loop_
_entity.id
_entity.type
_entity.pdbx_description
1 polymer ?
#
loop_
_entity_poly.entity_id
_entity_poly.type
_entity_poly.pdbx_seq_one_letter_code
_entity_poly.pdbx_strand_id
1 'polypeptide(L)'
;PNLPQAQYHFTNYWNGYLEGFTFDPARPTSLLYKKTKDGYELIGAMYTAPRTASLEELDERVPLGLARWHQHTNLCMPKRGEAAHADWRRFGLTGSISSEEECQEAGGRFYPVIFGWMVHVYPFESSLARVWAQ
;
A
#
# COMPACT_ATOMS: atom_id res chain seq x y z
N PRO A 1 5.72 6.55 -13.02
CA PRO A 1 5.94 7.70 -12.11
C PRO A 1 5.40 9.08 -12.58
N ASN A 2 4.65 9.18 -13.70
CA ASN A 2 4.16 10.47 -14.21
C ASN A 2 2.70 10.82 -13.84
N LEU A 3 2.00 9.93 -13.14
CA LEU A 3 0.69 10.26 -12.58
C LEU A 3 0.89 11.10 -11.31
N PRO A 4 0.17 12.23 -11.13
CA PRO A 4 0.21 13.00 -9.89
C PRO A 4 -0.25 12.13 -8.71
N GLN A 5 0.62 11.98 -7.71
CA GLN A 5 0.30 11.30 -6.46
C GLN A 5 0.79 12.17 -5.30
N ALA A 6 0.07 12.14 -4.16
CA ALA A 6 0.50 12.84 -2.96
C ALA A 6 1.85 12.31 -2.43
N GLN A 7 2.07 11.00 -2.60
CA GLN A 7 3.31 10.31 -2.31
C GLN A 7 3.60 9.30 -3.41
N TYR A 8 4.89 9.06 -3.69
CA TYR A 8 5.36 8.10 -4.67
C TYR A 8 6.07 6.94 -3.99
N HIS A 9 5.62 5.72 -4.26
CA HIS A 9 6.25 4.48 -3.81
C HIS A 9 7.29 4.02 -4.82
N PHE A 10 8.55 4.01 -4.42
CA PHE A 10 9.63 3.38 -5.16
C PHE A 10 9.87 1.98 -4.58
N THR A 11 9.17 1.00 -5.17
CA THR A 11 9.08 -0.37 -4.66
C THR A 11 10.22 -1.24 -5.14
N ASN A 12 10.85 -1.97 -4.21
CA ASN A 12 11.68 -3.11 -4.53
C ASN A 12 10.82 -4.38 -4.51
N TYR A 13 10.48 -4.89 -5.69
CA TYR A 13 9.62 -6.06 -5.84
C TYR A 13 10.19 -7.34 -5.24
N TRP A 14 11.53 -7.46 -5.17
CA TRP A 14 12.17 -8.61 -4.52
C TRP A 14 11.98 -8.57 -3.00
N ASN A 15 12.14 -7.39 -2.40
CA ASN A 15 11.82 -7.21 -0.97
C ASN A 15 10.35 -7.51 -0.71
N GLY A 16 9.43 -6.95 -1.51
CA GLY A 16 8.00 -7.22 -1.37
C GLY A 16 7.62 -8.69 -1.49
N TYR A 17 8.34 -9.46 -2.34
CA TYR A 17 8.16 -10.91 -2.42
C TYR A 17 8.62 -11.62 -1.14
N LEU A 18 9.82 -11.32 -0.64
CA LEU A 18 10.36 -11.97 0.56
C LEU A 18 9.59 -11.62 1.84
N GLU A 19 9.15 -10.36 1.97
CA GLU A 19 8.31 -9.91 3.10
C GLU A 19 6.87 -10.42 3.03
N GLY A 20 6.47 -11.09 1.93
CA GLY A 20 5.26 -11.89 1.90
C GLY A 20 5.32 -13.11 2.82
N PHE A 21 6.53 -13.53 3.24
CA PHE A 21 6.80 -14.72 4.05
C PHE A 21 7.54 -14.43 5.36
N THR A 22 8.19 -13.28 5.47
CA THR A 22 9.04 -12.89 6.60
C THR A 22 8.78 -11.43 6.98
N PHE A 23 9.45 -10.93 8.02
CA PHE A 23 9.53 -9.49 8.32
C PHE A 23 10.96 -9.13 8.74
N ASP A 24 11.66 -8.32 7.94
CA ASP A 24 12.98 -7.76 8.26
C ASP A 24 12.94 -6.21 8.29
N PRO A 25 13.15 -5.57 9.46
CA PRO A 25 13.10 -4.11 9.57
C PRO A 25 14.22 -3.39 8.80
N ALA A 26 15.29 -4.09 8.40
CA ALA A 26 16.36 -3.54 7.57
C ALA A 26 16.02 -3.58 6.07
N ARG A 27 14.89 -4.19 5.68
CA ARG A 27 14.52 -4.44 4.28
C ARG A 27 13.15 -3.83 3.93
N PRO A 28 13.06 -2.49 3.79
CA PRO A 28 11.81 -1.85 3.39
C PRO A 28 11.36 -2.30 2.00
N THR A 29 10.04 -2.48 1.83
CA THR A 29 9.42 -2.85 0.55
C THR A 29 9.40 -1.68 -0.42
N SER A 30 9.15 -0.48 0.08
CA SER A 30 9.20 0.75 -0.71
C SER A 30 9.85 1.88 0.07
N LEU A 31 10.56 2.74 -0.65
CA LEU A 31 10.89 4.08 -0.15
C LEU A 31 9.82 5.06 -0.63
N LEU A 32 9.41 5.96 0.26
CA LEU A 32 8.35 6.93 0.02
C LEU A 32 8.95 8.29 -0.28
N TYR A 33 8.54 8.89 -1.39
CA TYR A 33 9.03 10.19 -1.81
C TYR A 33 7.90 11.17 -2.11
N LYS A 34 8.14 12.44 -1.82
CA LYS A 34 7.34 13.56 -2.32
C LYS A 34 8.03 14.15 -3.55
N LYS A 35 7.27 14.41 -4.62
CA LYS A 35 7.79 15.11 -5.80
C LYS A 35 7.97 16.59 -5.51
N THR A 36 9.14 17.13 -5.81
CA THR A 36 9.48 18.55 -5.68
C THR A 36 9.76 19.15 -7.06
N LYS A 37 10.06 20.47 -7.13
CA LYS A 37 10.46 21.12 -8.38
C LYS A 37 11.76 20.55 -8.95
N ASP A 38 12.66 20.14 -8.05
CA ASP A 38 14.03 19.74 -8.38
C ASP A 38 14.23 18.21 -8.37
N GLY A 39 13.18 17.43 -8.05
CA GLY A 39 13.24 15.97 -8.06
C GLY A 39 12.31 15.32 -7.03
N TYR A 40 12.89 14.53 -6.14
CA TYR A 40 12.17 13.74 -5.14
C TYR A 40 12.83 13.89 -3.76
N GLU A 41 12.03 14.15 -2.74
CA GLU A 41 12.46 14.23 -1.34
C GLU A 41 12.00 12.98 -0.59
N LEU A 42 12.92 12.31 0.12
CA LEU A 42 12.61 11.11 0.91
C LEU A 42 11.77 11.53 2.11
N ILE A 43 10.56 10.99 2.21
CA ILE A 43 9.63 11.30 3.31
C ILE A 43 9.41 10.12 4.26
N GLY A 44 9.72 8.89 3.83
CA GLY A 44 9.54 7.72 4.69
C GLY A 44 9.82 6.39 3.99
N ALA A 45 9.37 5.31 4.63
CA ALA A 45 9.46 3.95 4.11
C ALA A 45 8.16 3.18 4.33
N MET A 46 7.89 2.24 3.43
CA MET A 46 6.83 1.25 3.56
C MET A 46 7.44 -0.11 3.83
N TYR A 47 6.89 -0.83 4.80
CA TYR A 47 7.17 -2.23 5.05
C TYR A 47 5.92 -3.06 4.79
N THR A 48 6.13 -4.30 4.38
CA THR A 48 5.06 -5.31 4.28
C THR A 48 5.33 -6.44 5.25
N ALA A 49 4.28 -7.16 5.64
CA ALA A 49 4.37 -8.37 6.43
C ALA A 49 3.37 -9.42 5.89
N PRO A 50 3.55 -10.71 6.23
CA PRO A 50 2.71 -11.79 5.74
C PRO A 50 1.24 -11.55 6.06
N ARG A 51 0.33 -11.83 5.11
CA ARG A 51 -1.11 -11.63 5.32
C ARG A 51 -1.67 -12.41 6.53
N THR A 52 -1.03 -13.51 6.89
CA THR A 52 -1.42 -14.40 7.99
C THR A 52 -0.88 -13.97 9.36
N ALA A 53 -0.05 -12.92 9.43
CA ALA A 53 0.48 -12.43 10.69
C ALA A 53 -0.65 -11.95 11.63
N SER A 54 -0.53 -12.29 12.92
CA SER A 54 -1.46 -11.85 13.96
C SER A 54 -1.23 -10.38 14.34
N LEU A 55 -2.21 -9.74 14.97
CA LEU A 55 -2.05 -8.36 15.45
C LEU A 55 -0.95 -8.26 16.52
N GLU A 56 -0.80 -9.28 17.37
CA GLU A 56 0.25 -9.34 18.39
C GLU A 56 1.64 -9.40 17.74
N GLU A 57 1.81 -10.25 16.71
CA GLU A 57 3.06 -10.35 15.96
C GLU A 57 3.42 -9.03 15.26
N LEU A 58 2.43 -8.26 14.80
CA LEU A 58 2.62 -6.96 14.15
C LEU A 58 2.97 -5.85 15.16
N ASP A 59 2.31 -5.84 16.32
CA ASP A 59 2.53 -4.88 17.40
C ASP A 59 3.94 -5.02 18.02
N GLU A 60 4.50 -6.23 18.04
CA GLU A 60 5.89 -6.47 18.44
C GLU A 60 6.92 -5.81 17.49
N ARG A 61 6.54 -5.50 16.24
CA ARG A 61 7.46 -4.96 15.23
C ARG A 61 7.49 -3.44 15.20
N VAL A 62 6.32 -2.82 15.12
CA VAL A 62 6.18 -1.38 14.95
C VAL A 62 5.22 -0.86 16.01
N PRO A 63 5.72 -0.14 17.03
CA PRO A 63 4.87 0.48 18.03
C PRO A 63 3.82 1.41 17.40
N LEU A 64 2.60 1.41 17.93
CA LEU A 64 1.47 2.23 17.44
C LEU A 64 1.75 3.74 17.43
N GLY A 65 2.69 4.20 18.26
CA GLY A 65 3.17 5.60 18.27
C GLY A 65 4.01 5.99 17.05
N LEU A 66 4.49 5.01 16.26
CA LEU A 66 5.31 5.25 15.07
C LEU A 66 4.52 5.08 13.77
N ALA A 67 3.58 4.15 13.73
CA ALA A 67 2.72 3.90 12.56
C ALA A 67 1.58 2.93 12.90
N ARG A 68 0.67 2.73 11.95
CA ARG A 68 -0.40 1.72 12.04
C ARG A 68 -0.37 0.77 10.85
N TRP A 69 -0.51 -0.52 11.15
CA TRP A 69 -0.68 -1.56 10.15
C TRP A 69 -2.05 -1.47 9.49
N HIS A 70 -2.12 -1.73 8.19
CA HIS A 70 -3.37 -1.82 7.44
C HIS A 70 -3.29 -2.88 6.33
N GLN A 71 -4.45 -3.31 5.84
CA GLN A 71 -4.58 -4.18 4.68
C GLN A 71 -5.41 -3.49 3.61
N HIS A 72 -5.05 -3.71 2.34
CA HIS A 72 -5.92 -3.39 1.22
C HIS A 72 -6.85 -4.59 0.99
N THR A 73 -8.14 -4.38 1.23
CA THR A 73 -9.17 -5.41 1.12
C THR A 73 -10.20 -5.03 0.06
N ASN A 74 -10.94 -6.02 -0.42
CA ASN A 74 -12.08 -5.86 -1.33
C ASN A 74 -11.77 -5.05 -2.60
N LEU A 75 -10.61 -5.28 -3.20
CA LEU A 75 -10.18 -4.55 -4.40
C LEU A 75 -10.82 -5.15 -5.65
N CYS A 76 -11.42 -4.30 -6.48
CA CYS A 76 -11.79 -4.64 -7.85
C CYS A 76 -10.77 -4.08 -8.86
N MET A 77 -10.12 -4.96 -9.63
CA MET A 77 -9.24 -4.57 -10.72
C MET A 77 -9.92 -4.78 -12.08
N PRO A 78 -9.58 -3.98 -13.11
CA PRO A 78 -10.09 -4.24 -14.45
C PRO A 78 -9.64 -5.61 -14.96
N LYS A 79 -10.38 -6.14 -15.93
CA LYS A 79 -10.06 -7.38 -16.61
C LYS A 79 -8.65 -7.35 -17.20
N ARG A 80 -8.00 -8.52 -17.30
CA ARG A 80 -6.63 -8.62 -17.83
C ARG A 80 -6.59 -8.07 -19.26
N GLY A 81 -5.63 -7.19 -19.53
CA GLY A 81 -5.46 -6.52 -20.83
C GLY A 81 -6.30 -5.26 -21.02
N GLU A 82 -7.26 -4.95 -20.13
CA GLU A 82 -8.19 -3.83 -20.31
C GLU A 82 -7.83 -2.60 -19.47
N ALA A 83 -6.69 -2.63 -18.76
CA ALA A 83 -6.24 -1.54 -17.87
C ALA A 83 -6.09 -0.18 -18.58
N ALA A 84 -5.74 -0.17 -19.88
CA ALA A 84 -5.58 1.05 -20.66
C ALA A 84 -6.89 1.82 -20.89
N HIS A 85 -8.03 1.12 -20.85
CA HIS A 85 -9.37 1.66 -21.10
C HIS A 85 -10.29 1.59 -19.87
N ALA A 86 -9.73 1.18 -18.73
CA ALA A 86 -10.48 1.01 -17.49
C ALA A 86 -10.93 2.35 -16.92
N ASP A 87 -12.14 2.38 -16.34
CA ASP A 87 -12.61 3.49 -15.52
C ASP A 87 -11.98 3.42 -14.12
N TRP A 88 -10.89 4.13 -13.92
CA TRP A 88 -10.16 4.20 -12.64
C TRP A 88 -10.90 4.93 -11.51
N ARG A 89 -12.11 5.48 -11.78
CA ARG A 89 -13.01 5.93 -10.71
C ARG A 89 -13.78 4.77 -10.10
N ARG A 90 -13.95 3.67 -10.85
CA ARG A 90 -14.65 2.45 -10.42
C ARG A 90 -13.69 1.36 -9.97
N PHE A 91 -12.59 1.17 -10.69
CA PHE A 91 -11.59 0.12 -10.43
C PHE A 91 -10.32 0.67 -9.77
N GLY A 92 -9.59 -0.19 -9.06
CA GLY A 92 -8.31 0.13 -8.44
C GLY A 92 -8.42 0.53 -6.97
N LEU A 93 -7.28 0.90 -6.35
CA LEU A 93 -7.16 1.18 -4.91
C LEU A 93 -8.05 2.33 -4.42
N THR A 94 -8.37 3.27 -5.31
CA THR A 94 -9.23 4.43 -5.05
C THR A 94 -10.58 4.32 -5.78
N GLY A 95 -10.91 3.14 -6.30
CA GLY A 95 -12.13 2.90 -7.06
C GLY A 95 -13.35 2.77 -6.14
N SER A 96 -14.53 3.04 -6.67
CA SER A 96 -15.79 2.95 -5.93
C SER A 96 -16.30 1.53 -5.70
N ILE A 97 -15.85 0.54 -6.49
CA ILE A 97 -16.32 -0.86 -6.37
C ILE A 97 -15.55 -1.56 -5.25
N SER A 98 -16.27 -1.98 -4.22
CA SER A 98 -15.69 -2.63 -3.03
C SER A 98 -16.42 -3.92 -2.61
N SER A 99 -17.22 -4.52 -3.48
CA SER A 99 -17.87 -5.82 -3.24
C SER A 99 -17.53 -6.82 -4.35
N GLU A 100 -17.60 -8.10 -4.03
CA GLU A 100 -17.32 -9.16 -5.00
C GLU A 100 -18.35 -9.19 -6.13
N GLU A 101 -19.63 -9.08 -5.78
CA GLU A 101 -20.76 -9.10 -6.72
C GLU A 101 -20.67 -7.94 -7.73
N GLU A 102 -20.54 -6.70 -7.26
CA GLU A 102 -20.40 -5.53 -8.14
C GLU A 102 -19.16 -5.63 -9.04
N CYS A 103 -18.07 -6.21 -8.52
CA CYS A 103 -16.85 -6.40 -9.30
C CYS A 103 -17.07 -7.42 -10.43
N GLN A 104 -17.79 -8.51 -10.17
CA GLN A 104 -18.13 -9.51 -11.17
C GLN A 104 -19.08 -8.94 -12.23
N GLU A 105 -20.11 -8.20 -11.82
CA GLU A 105 -21.04 -7.51 -12.74
C GLU A 105 -20.33 -6.50 -13.64
N ALA A 106 -19.33 -5.79 -13.10
CA ALA A 106 -18.49 -4.88 -13.85
C ALA A 106 -17.47 -5.59 -14.76
N GLY A 107 -17.45 -6.93 -14.81
CA GLY A 107 -16.49 -7.73 -15.58
C GLY A 107 -15.06 -7.66 -15.04
N GLY A 108 -14.90 -7.27 -13.79
CA GLY A 108 -13.61 -7.09 -13.12
C GLY A 108 -13.01 -8.37 -12.55
N ARG A 109 -11.92 -8.20 -11.81
CA ARG A 109 -11.24 -9.24 -11.03
C ARG A 109 -11.23 -8.82 -9.57
N PHE A 110 -11.94 -9.57 -8.75
CA PHE A 110 -12.03 -9.30 -7.32
C PHE A 110 -10.83 -9.90 -6.58
N TYR A 111 -10.30 -9.11 -5.65
CA TYR A 111 -9.23 -9.50 -4.74
C TYR A 111 -9.67 -9.21 -3.31
N PRO A 112 -9.99 -10.24 -2.49
CA PRO A 112 -10.44 -10.01 -1.12
C PRO A 112 -9.37 -9.32 -0.27
N VAL A 113 -8.09 -9.64 -0.52
CA VAL A 113 -6.92 -8.94 0.01
C VAL A 113 -5.80 -8.97 -1.03
N ILE A 114 -5.06 -7.89 -1.15
CA ILE A 114 -3.84 -7.81 -1.98
C ILE A 114 -2.61 -7.55 -1.12
N PHE A 115 -1.45 -8.00 -1.60
CA PHE A 115 -0.17 -7.93 -0.91
C PHE A 115 -0.17 -8.71 0.42
N GLY A 116 -0.49 -8.03 1.52
CA GLY A 116 -0.40 -8.50 2.91
C GLY A 116 -0.67 -7.33 3.85
N TRP A 117 -0.15 -7.40 5.08
CA TRP A 117 -0.14 -6.24 5.96
C TRP A 117 0.88 -5.21 5.45
N MET A 118 0.55 -3.94 5.56
CA MET A 118 1.40 -2.81 5.18
C MET A 118 1.49 -1.83 6.33
N VAL A 119 2.67 -1.24 6.50
CA VAL A 119 2.87 -0.13 7.40
C VAL A 119 3.77 0.90 6.74
N HIS A 120 3.39 2.16 6.89
CA HIS A 120 4.15 3.29 6.40
C HIS A 120 4.72 4.05 7.60
N VAL A 121 6.02 4.29 7.59
CA VAL A 121 6.74 4.99 8.65
C VAL A 121 7.27 6.31 8.12
N TYR A 122 6.95 7.41 8.81
CA TYR A 122 7.38 8.76 8.49
C TYR A 122 8.25 9.35 9.60
N PRO A 123 9.56 9.01 9.63
CA PRO A 123 10.44 9.37 10.74
C PRO A 123 10.69 10.88 10.85
N PHE A 124 10.34 11.66 9.82
CA PHE A 124 10.57 13.10 9.75
C PHE A 124 9.34 13.93 10.14
N GLU A 125 8.19 13.30 10.41
CA GLU A 125 6.99 14.01 10.82
C GLU A 125 7.06 14.45 12.29
N SER A 126 6.61 15.68 12.55
CA SER A 126 6.76 16.31 13.88
C SER A 126 5.56 16.10 14.81
N SER A 127 4.52 15.38 14.38
CA SER A 127 3.34 15.09 15.21
C SER A 127 2.67 13.77 14.85
N LEU A 128 2.10 13.10 15.86
CA LEU A 128 1.35 11.84 15.69
C LEU A 128 0.17 11.99 14.73
N ALA A 129 -0.49 13.15 14.74
CA ALA A 129 -1.59 13.45 13.82
C ALA A 129 -1.14 13.34 12.35
N ARG A 130 0.07 13.79 12.01
CA ARG A 130 0.61 13.70 10.65
C ARG A 130 1.12 12.30 10.31
N VAL A 131 1.70 11.60 11.28
CA VAL A 131 2.06 10.17 11.13
C VAL A 131 0.83 9.32 10.77
N TRP A 132 -0.34 9.67 11.32
CA TRP A 132 -1.58 8.89 11.15
C TRP A 132 -2.54 9.37 10.07
N ALA A 133 -2.27 10.50 9.40
CA ALA A 133 -3.17 11.15 8.43
C ALA A 133 -3.21 10.48 7.04
N GLN A 134 -2.92 9.18 6.96
CA GLN A 134 -2.94 8.43 5.70
C GLN A 134 -4.32 7.93 5.30
#